data_AF-A0A938JCD0-F1
#
_entry.id   AF-A0A938JCD0-F1
#
_cell.length_a   1.000
_cell.length_b   1.000
_cell.length_c   1.000
_cell.angle_alpha   90.00
_cell.angle_beta   90.00
_cell.angle_gamma   90.00
#
_symmetry.space_group_name_H-M   'P 1'
#
loop_
_entity.id
_entity.type
_entity.pdbx_description
1 polymer ?
#
loop_
_entity_poly.entity_id
_entity_poly.type
_entity_poly.pdbx_seq_one_letter_code
_entity_poly.pdbx_strand_id
1 'polypeptide(L)'
;AARTAEVTSFFVTREPAATFRGVPGTARHRPPAETLHPRVAVAGAWTDTGWPATMEGAVRSGAAAARAVQRTVTGGRRMAAVGAA
;
A
#
# COMPACT_ATOMS: atom_id res chain seq x y z
N ALA A 1 17.90 1.68 -39.65
CA ALA A 1 17.55 0.43 -38.95
C ALA A 1 16.10 0.44 -38.46
N ALA A 2 15.72 1.23 -37.43
CA ALA A 2 14.36 1.18 -36.86
C ALA A 2 13.22 1.52 -37.86
N ARG A 3 13.48 2.33 -38.89
CA ARG A 3 12.47 2.79 -39.86
C ARG A 3 11.93 1.69 -40.79
N THR A 4 12.65 0.58 -40.93
CA THR A 4 12.30 -0.56 -41.80
C THR A 4 12.00 -1.82 -40.99
N ALA A 5 11.81 -1.69 -39.67
CA ALA A 5 11.52 -2.83 -38.80
C ALA A 5 10.05 -3.23 -38.91
N GLU A 6 9.79 -4.54 -38.97
CA GLU A 6 8.45 -5.12 -38.98
C GLU A 6 8.09 -5.64 -37.57
N VAL A 7 6.86 -5.36 -37.12
CA VAL A 7 6.34 -5.88 -35.84
C VAL A 7 5.83 -7.32 -36.07
N THR A 8 6.52 -8.30 -35.50
CA THR A 8 6.18 -9.73 -35.67
C THR A 8 5.09 -10.22 -34.72
N SER A 9 4.90 -9.57 -33.57
CA SER A 9 3.84 -9.87 -32.60
C SER A 9 3.61 -8.69 -31.66
N PHE A 10 2.38 -8.55 -31.15
CA PHE A 10 2.05 -7.54 -30.15
C PHE A 10 0.90 -8.01 -29.24
N PHE A 11 0.88 -7.50 -28.01
CA PHE A 11 -0.21 -7.70 -27.05
C PHE A 11 -0.49 -6.39 -26.32
N VAL A 12 -1.77 -6.11 -26.05
CA VAL A 12 -2.21 -4.88 -25.40
C VAL A 12 -3.02 -5.23 -24.16
N THR A 13 -2.53 -4.79 -23.00
CA THR A 13 -3.28 -4.78 -21.75
C THR A 13 -3.79 -3.39 -21.47
N ARG A 14 -5.07 -3.26 -21.09
CA ARG A 14 -5.67 -1.99 -20.65
C ARG A 14 -6.20 -2.16 -19.23
N GLU A 15 -5.72 -1.32 -18.33
CA GLU A 15 -6.12 -1.32 -16.93
C GLU A 15 -6.58 0.09 -16.54
N PRO A 16 -7.85 0.46 -16.82
CA PRO A 16 -8.35 1.81 -16.57
C PRO A 16 -8.26 2.26 -15.10
N ALA A 17 -8.19 1.30 -14.18
CA ALA A 17 -8.10 1.51 -12.74
C ALA A 17 -6.78 0.99 -12.13
N ALA A 18 -5.70 0.85 -12.93
CA ALA A 18 -4.41 0.35 -12.43
C ALA A 18 -3.87 1.15 -11.24
N THR A 19 -3.99 2.47 -11.30
CA THR A 19 -3.54 3.39 -10.24
C THR A 19 -4.50 4.57 -10.12
N PHE A 20 -4.50 5.22 -8.95
CA PHE A 20 -5.27 6.44 -8.77
C PHE A 20 -4.63 7.61 -9.53
N ARG A 21 -5.44 8.59 -9.92
CA ARG A 21 -4.95 9.82 -10.54
C ARG A 21 -4.37 10.77 -9.48
N GLY A 22 -3.04 10.92 -9.47
CA GLY A 22 -2.33 11.85 -8.58
C GLY A 22 -2.38 13.29 -9.09
N VAL A 23 -3.47 14.02 -8.82
CA VAL A 23 -3.57 15.47 -9.08
C VAL A 23 -3.05 16.28 -7.88
N PRO A 24 -2.72 17.58 -8.04
CA PRO A 24 -2.35 18.43 -6.92
C PRO A 24 -3.34 18.32 -5.75
N GLY A 25 -2.80 18.07 -4.56
CA GLY A 25 -3.56 17.91 -3.33
C GLY A 25 -4.10 16.49 -3.06
N THR A 26 -3.95 15.50 -3.96
CA THR A 26 -4.41 14.11 -3.72
C THR A 26 -3.81 13.49 -2.46
N ALA A 27 -2.59 13.90 -2.07
CA ALA A 27 -1.91 13.36 -0.90
C ALA A 27 -2.76 13.40 0.39
N ARG A 28 -3.58 14.44 0.58
CA ARG A 28 -4.43 14.60 1.78
C ARG A 28 -5.50 13.53 1.95
N HIS A 29 -5.83 12.80 0.89
CA HIS A 29 -6.87 11.78 0.88
C HIS A 29 -6.30 10.37 1.07
N ARG A 30 -4.98 10.23 1.14
CA ARG A 30 -4.32 8.94 1.30
C ARG A 30 -4.35 8.59 2.79
N PRO A 31 -4.96 7.46 3.19
CA PRO A 31 -5.01 7.11 4.60
C PRO A 31 -3.66 6.54 5.06
N PRO A 32 -3.35 6.66 6.38
CA PRO A 32 -2.24 5.93 6.96
C PRO A 32 -2.51 4.42 6.96
N ALA A 33 -1.53 3.61 7.37
CA ALA A 33 -1.69 2.16 7.42
C ALA A 33 -2.64 1.70 8.55
N GLU A 34 -2.72 2.48 9.62
CA GLU A 34 -3.59 2.23 10.77
C GLU A 34 -5.07 2.43 10.41
N THR A 35 -5.91 1.49 10.83
CA THR A 35 -7.37 1.64 10.76
C THR A 35 -7.97 1.79 12.16
N LEU A 36 -9.26 2.07 12.24
CA LEU A 36 -10.00 2.11 13.51
C LEU A 36 -10.05 0.74 14.20
N HIS A 37 -9.90 -0.36 13.44
CA HIS A 37 -9.93 -1.69 14.02
C HIS A 37 -8.50 -2.15 14.38
N PRO A 38 -8.19 -2.46 15.66
CA PRO A 38 -6.81 -2.72 16.10
C PRO A 38 -6.07 -3.82 15.34
N ARG A 39 -6.79 -4.79 14.79
CA ARG A 39 -6.20 -5.95 14.09
C ARG A 39 -6.28 -5.85 12.56
N VAL A 40 -6.66 -4.69 12.03
CA VAL A 40 -6.78 -4.44 10.59
C VAL A 40 -5.89 -3.26 10.22
N ALA A 41 -5.07 -3.45 9.19
CA ALA A 41 -4.23 -2.42 8.59
C ALA A 41 -4.41 -2.43 7.07
N VAL A 42 -4.17 -1.30 6.43
CA VAL A 42 -4.24 -1.16 4.96
C VAL A 42 -2.85 -0.97 4.37
N ALA A 43 -2.64 -1.51 3.17
CA ALA A 43 -1.41 -1.37 2.40
C ALA A 43 -1.74 -1.23 0.91
N GLY A 44 -0.84 -0.60 0.18
CA GLY A 44 -0.89 -0.35 -1.25
C GLY A 44 -0.22 0.97 -1.60
N ALA A 45 0.19 1.15 -2.86
CA ALA A 45 0.82 2.39 -3.32
C ALA A 45 -0.06 3.65 -3.13
N TRP A 46 -1.35 3.47 -2.84
CA TRP A 46 -2.35 4.50 -2.60
C TRP A 46 -2.39 5.00 -1.14
N THR A 47 -1.84 4.27 -0.16
CA THR A 47 -1.81 4.71 1.24
C THR A 47 -0.76 5.81 1.46
N ASP A 48 -0.82 6.55 2.56
CA ASP A 48 0.10 7.63 2.86
C ASP A 48 1.49 7.12 3.24
N THR A 49 2.39 7.11 2.26
CA THR A 49 3.79 6.66 2.43
C THR A 49 4.78 7.81 2.33
N GLY A 50 4.31 9.02 2.02
CA GLY A 50 5.14 10.15 1.58
C GLY A 50 5.76 10.00 0.18
N TRP A 51 5.49 8.89 -0.53
CA TRP A 51 6.04 8.61 -1.87
C TRP A 51 4.92 8.61 -2.93
N PRO A 52 5.21 8.93 -4.20
CA PRO A 52 4.26 8.71 -5.30
C PRO A 52 3.77 7.25 -5.38
N ALA A 53 2.75 7.00 -6.21
CA ALA A 53 2.19 5.67 -6.40
C ALA A 53 3.12 4.75 -7.21
N THR A 54 4.20 4.28 -6.58
CA THR A 54 5.24 3.44 -7.18
C THR A 54 5.31 2.07 -6.51
N MET A 55 6.10 1.16 -7.10
CA MET A 55 6.39 -0.14 -6.50
C MET A 55 7.08 0.01 -5.13
N GLU A 56 8.02 0.94 -4.99
CA GLU A 56 8.70 1.25 -3.72
C GLU A 56 7.72 1.81 -2.69
N GLY A 57 6.79 2.67 -3.13
CA GLY A 57 5.68 3.15 -2.30
C GLY A 57 4.82 1.99 -1.78
N ALA A 58 4.46 1.03 -2.65
CA ALA A 58 3.72 -0.16 -2.24
C ALA A 58 4.48 -0.99 -1.19
N VAL A 59 5.78 -1.25 -1.40
CA VAL A 59 6.62 -1.99 -0.44
C VAL A 59 6.70 -1.26 0.91
N ARG A 60 6.93 0.06 0.90
CA ARG A 60 6.95 0.87 2.11
C ARG A 60 5.63 0.82 2.87
N SER A 61 4.50 0.83 2.15
CA SER A 61 3.17 0.71 2.77
C SER A 61 2.98 -0.64 3.48
N GLY A 62 3.42 -1.74 2.86
CA GLY A 62 3.36 -3.08 3.47
C GLY A 62 4.15 -3.15 4.77
N ALA A 63 5.35 -2.58 4.78
CA ALA A 63 6.16 -2.50 6.00
C ALA A 63 5.49 -1.64 7.09
N ALA A 64 4.79 -0.56 6.72
CA ALA A 64 4.02 0.25 7.66
C ALA A 64 2.82 -0.51 8.24
N ALA A 65 2.05 -1.22 7.41
CA ALA A 65 0.93 -2.04 7.84
C ALA A 65 1.36 -3.18 8.78
N ALA A 66 2.47 -3.85 8.48
CA ALA A 66 3.04 -4.88 9.36
C ALA A 66 3.38 -4.31 10.74
N ARG A 67 4.03 -3.14 10.80
CA ARG A 67 4.32 -2.45 12.08
C ARG A 67 3.04 -2.06 12.82
N ALA A 68 2.00 -1.60 12.11
CA ALA A 68 0.72 -1.24 12.71
C ALA A 68 0.07 -2.42 13.43
N VAL A 69 -0.01 -3.58 12.77
CA VAL A 69 -0.58 -4.81 13.37
C VAL A 69 0.31 -5.37 14.49
N GLN A 70 1.63 -5.32 14.35
CA GLN A 70 2.54 -5.82 15.39
C GLN A 70 2.37 -5.09 16.74
N ARG A 71 2.16 -3.76 16.69
CA ARG A 71 1.93 -2.97 17.92
C ARG A 71 0.67 -3.41 18.66
N THR A 72 -0.39 -3.75 17.94
CA THR A 72 -1.67 -4.14 18.56
C THR A 72 -1.69 -5.60 19.03
N VAL A 73 -1.07 -6.51 18.29
CA VAL A 73 -0.94 -7.93 18.69
C VAL A 73 -0.08 -8.07 19.95
N THR A 74 1.03 -7.33 20.01
CA THR A 74 1.93 -7.36 21.17
C THR A 74 1.28 -6.73 22.39
N GLY A 75 0.56 -5.60 22.23
CA GLY A 75 -0.21 -4.99 23.31
C GLY A 75 -1.38 -5.86 23.81
N GLY A 76 -2.09 -6.53 22.90
CA GLY A 76 -3.19 -7.42 23.24
C GLY A 76 -2.76 -8.71 23.96
N ARG A 77 -1.61 -9.30 23.60
CA ARG A 77 -1.04 -10.45 24.34
C ARG A 77 -0.59 -10.06 25.75
N ARG A 78 -0.07 -8.84 25.93
CA ARG A 78 0.34 -8.33 27.25
C ARG A 78 -0.86 -8.11 28.16
N MET A 79 -1.96 -7.52 27.67
CA MET A 79 -3.19 -7.35 28.45
C MET A 79 -3.87 -8.67 28.80
N ALA A 80 -3.94 -9.62 27.87
CA ALA A 80 -4.51 -10.95 28.13
C ALA A 80 -3.69 -11.75 29.17
N ALA A 81 -2.35 -11.60 29.19
CA ALA A 81 -1.50 -12.24 30.18
C ALA A 81 -1.61 -11.61 31.59
N VAL A 82 -1.93 -10.32 31.70
CA VAL A 82 -2.10 -9.63 32.99
C VAL A 82 -3.46 -9.93 33.65
N GLY A 83 -4.50 -10.25 32.87
CA GLY A 83 -5.82 -10.61 33.40
C GLY A 83 -6.00 -12.09 33.78
N ALA A 84 -4.99 -12.92 33.57
CA ALA A 84 -5.01 -14.37 33.88
C ALA A 84 -4.16 -14.75 35.11
N ALA A 85 -3.66 -13.76 35.85
CA ALA A 85 -2.97 -13.90 37.12
C ALA A 85 -3.82 -13.28 38.23
#